data_AF-A0A3A8KJY9-F1
#
_entry.id   AF-A0A3A8KJY9-F1
#
_cell.length_a   1.000
_cell.length_b   1.000
_cell.length_c   1.000
_cell.angle_alpha   90.00
_cell.angle_beta   90.00
_cell.angle_gamma   90.00
#
_symmetry.space_group_name_H-M   'P 1'
#
loop_
_entity.id
_entity.type
_entity.pdbx_description
1 polymer ?
#
loop_
_entity_poly.entity_id
_entity_poly.type
_entity_poly.pdbx_seq_one_letter_code
_entity_poly.pdbx_strand_id
1 'polypeptide(L)'
;MRLSGSLACFFLALALSVSPAALAGSGVFVTEESVDAVEQPESAKVVFSVQPGVSYPLMKKGGPDRVWCKLQGPKAEGWVLCDGTPTDAVQKAPGTDALVRADHENTRQQQASRGGGSSLAEAAKSLGGGSGAGALGTESDDGEAGAVEVRAPAGRAAAPGEAAACASTCEQAPLFAKAPALSALDREVLDLCPARPDASVSAGDVQRFFAKHYDDARVQRALSAAGRPGSRQANIEWLTSLWVSTGPRNAFTHVFCGDDWQRGPIGGLHFLPRYAQLEAEGKVCYQGPVKGEEAVRGEQYLIRFKGLSPWSCGVKRMGGFPTSQDAVSIAAIGTRAFARCCARGGAKKEGGVYSAPDVEGGNWRIWCGTRNGTYGIATLHPTDEAATCSE
;
A
#
# COMPACT_ATOMS: atom_id res chain seq x y z
N MET A 1 33.83 -81.36 8.22
CA MET A 1 35.13 -80.67 8.00
C MET A 1 35.36 -80.48 6.52
N ARG A 2 35.23 -79.24 6.03
CA ARG A 2 35.99 -78.64 4.91
C ARG A 2 35.48 -77.20 4.75
N LEU A 3 36.42 -76.27 4.92
CA LEU A 3 36.28 -74.83 4.73
C LEU A 3 36.14 -74.50 3.24
N SER A 4 35.44 -73.43 2.91
CA SER A 4 35.86 -72.50 1.86
C SER A 4 35.12 -71.18 2.00
N GLY A 5 35.86 -70.15 2.42
CA GLY A 5 35.43 -68.76 2.42
C GLY A 5 35.59 -68.17 1.02
N SER A 6 34.64 -67.31 0.65
CA SER A 6 34.78 -66.43 -0.51
C SER A 6 35.14 -65.02 -0.04
N LEU A 7 36.28 -64.59 -0.56
CA LEU A 7 36.95 -63.33 -0.36
C LEU A 7 36.10 -62.12 -0.76
N ALA A 8 36.31 -61.05 0.00
CA ALA A 8 35.93 -59.69 -0.29
C ALA A 8 36.65 -59.14 -1.54
N CYS A 9 35.94 -58.34 -2.32
CA CYS A 9 36.51 -57.30 -3.18
C CYS A 9 35.40 -56.26 -3.47
N PHE A 10 35.11 -55.40 -2.50
CA PHE A 10 34.33 -54.19 -2.75
C PHE A 10 35.31 -53.03 -2.93
N PHE A 11 35.45 -52.59 -4.18
CA PHE A 11 36.17 -51.38 -4.54
C PHE A 11 35.46 -50.16 -3.95
N LEU A 12 36.13 -49.49 -3.02
CA LEU A 12 35.73 -48.20 -2.48
C LEU A 12 36.06 -47.12 -3.54
N ALA A 13 35.13 -46.87 -4.46
CA ALA A 13 35.22 -45.73 -5.37
C ALA A 13 34.79 -44.46 -4.58
N LEU A 14 35.79 -43.73 -4.09
CA LEU A 14 35.62 -42.42 -3.45
C LEU A 14 35.23 -41.40 -4.53
N ALA A 15 33.94 -41.29 -4.83
CA ALA A 15 33.41 -40.25 -5.70
C ALA A 15 33.39 -38.92 -4.93
N LEU A 16 34.36 -38.05 -5.24
CA LEU A 16 34.36 -36.63 -4.90
C LEU A 16 33.16 -35.96 -5.60
N SER A 17 32.00 -35.95 -4.95
CA SER A 17 30.87 -35.12 -5.32
C SER A 17 31.11 -33.68 -4.84
N VAL A 18 31.86 -32.92 -5.62
CA VAL A 18 31.81 -31.45 -5.55
C VAL A 18 30.40 -31.04 -5.94
N SER A 19 29.57 -30.69 -4.96
CA SER A 19 28.26 -30.11 -5.24
C SER A 19 28.47 -28.80 -6.01
N PRO A 20 27.84 -28.61 -7.19
CA PRO A 20 27.83 -27.30 -7.81
C PRO A 20 27.07 -26.36 -6.86
N ALA A 21 27.77 -25.35 -6.36
CA ALA A 21 27.16 -24.24 -5.64
C ALA A 21 25.97 -23.76 -6.49
N ALA A 22 24.77 -23.84 -5.90
CA ALA A 22 23.59 -23.25 -6.48
C ALA A 22 23.92 -21.78 -6.80
N LEU A 23 23.88 -21.44 -8.09
CA LEU A 23 24.02 -20.07 -8.57
C LEU A 23 22.88 -19.25 -7.94
N ALA A 24 23.23 -18.57 -6.84
CA ALA A 24 22.36 -17.65 -6.14
C ALA A 24 21.95 -16.53 -7.11
N GLY A 25 20.66 -16.16 -7.07
CA GLY A 25 20.10 -15.14 -7.95
C GLY A 25 20.93 -13.87 -7.93
N SER A 26 21.49 -13.51 -9.08
CA SER A 26 22.35 -12.34 -9.27
C SER A 26 21.51 -11.07 -9.20
N GLY A 27 21.21 -10.61 -7.99
CA GLY A 27 20.73 -9.26 -7.75
C GLY A 27 21.86 -8.24 -7.90
N VAL A 28 21.49 -6.99 -8.10
CA VAL A 28 22.42 -5.84 -8.07
C VAL A 28 21.94 -4.88 -6.98
N PHE A 29 22.87 -4.31 -6.24
CA PHE A 29 22.62 -3.26 -5.26
C PHE A 29 23.08 -1.91 -5.83
N VAL A 30 22.21 -0.91 -5.72
CA VAL A 30 22.48 0.49 -6.10
C VAL A 30 21.90 1.36 -4.99
N THR A 31 22.63 2.40 -4.59
CA THR A 31 22.22 3.38 -3.57
C THR A 31 22.32 4.79 -4.15
N GLU A 32 21.52 5.72 -3.65
CA GLU A 32 21.57 7.15 -3.99
C GLU A 32 22.58 7.91 -3.11
N GLU A 33 22.99 7.33 -1.98
CA GLU A 33 23.93 7.92 -1.02
C GLU A 33 25.14 7.00 -0.80
N SER A 34 26.26 7.57 -0.34
CA SER A 34 27.46 6.78 -0.02
C SER A 34 27.22 5.99 1.27
N VAL A 35 27.47 4.67 1.23
CA VAL A 35 27.27 3.77 2.37
C VAL A 35 28.53 2.95 2.61
N ASP A 36 28.92 2.79 3.88
CA ASP A 36 30.06 1.95 4.24
C ASP A 36 29.67 0.47 4.29
N ALA A 37 30.37 -0.36 3.51
CA ALA A 37 30.26 -1.80 3.60
C ALA A 37 31.21 -2.32 4.66
N VAL A 38 30.69 -3.07 5.64
CA VAL A 38 31.43 -3.58 6.80
C VAL A 38 31.76 -5.06 6.68
N GLU A 39 32.77 -5.54 7.41
CA GLU A 39 33.27 -6.93 7.31
C GLU A 39 32.20 -7.99 7.61
N GLN A 40 31.33 -7.72 8.59
CA GLN A 40 30.18 -8.53 8.98
C GLN A 40 29.07 -7.62 9.51
N PRO A 41 27.80 -8.06 9.52
CA PRO A 41 26.71 -7.28 10.11
C PRO A 41 27.08 -6.75 11.50
N GLU A 42 26.76 -5.49 11.76
CA GLU A 42 27.05 -4.76 13.02
C GLU A 42 28.54 -4.54 13.34
N SER A 43 29.46 -4.93 12.45
CA SER A 43 30.89 -4.61 12.63
C SER A 43 31.17 -3.13 12.41
N ALA A 44 32.05 -2.54 13.23
CA ALA A 44 32.58 -1.19 13.01
C ALA A 44 33.69 -1.15 11.93
N LYS A 45 34.18 -2.29 11.46
CA LYS A 45 35.27 -2.36 10.49
C LYS A 45 34.74 -2.25 9.07
N VAL A 46 34.93 -1.08 8.48
CA VAL A 46 34.63 -0.81 7.06
C VAL A 46 35.65 -1.50 6.16
N VAL A 47 35.17 -2.22 5.15
CA VAL A 47 35.99 -2.92 4.15
C VAL A 47 36.06 -2.16 2.82
N PHE A 48 34.99 -1.45 2.44
CA PHE A 48 34.98 -0.49 1.34
C PHE A 48 33.72 0.40 1.42
N SER A 49 33.72 1.53 0.72
CA SER A 49 32.53 2.40 0.61
C SER A 49 31.82 2.19 -0.74
N VAL A 50 30.50 2.01 -0.66
CA VAL A 50 29.58 1.89 -1.80
C VAL A 50 29.27 3.29 -2.32
N GLN A 51 29.57 3.52 -3.60
CA GLN A 51 29.39 4.84 -4.22
C GLN A 51 27.95 5.02 -4.76
N PRO A 52 27.37 6.24 -4.66
CA PRO A 52 26.10 6.58 -5.28
C PRO A 52 26.03 6.24 -6.77
N GLY A 53 24.93 5.62 -7.20
CA GLY A 53 24.68 5.29 -8.61
C GLY A 53 25.59 4.19 -9.19
N VAL A 54 26.51 3.61 -8.41
CA VAL A 54 27.36 2.50 -8.82
C VAL A 54 26.68 1.18 -8.46
N SER A 55 26.64 0.27 -9.42
CA SER A 55 26.07 -1.07 -9.27
C SER A 55 27.08 -2.04 -8.66
N TYR A 56 26.70 -2.66 -7.54
CA TYR A 56 27.48 -3.72 -6.88
C TYR A 56 26.74 -5.06 -6.94
N PRO A 57 27.40 -6.18 -7.28
CA PRO A 57 26.75 -7.50 -7.27
C PRO A 57 26.28 -7.87 -5.86
N LEU A 58 25.01 -8.24 -5.73
CA LEU A 58 24.42 -8.75 -4.49
C LEU A 58 24.67 -10.26 -4.40
N MET A 59 25.52 -10.66 -3.47
CA MET A 59 25.90 -12.06 -3.26
C MET A 59 24.85 -12.83 -2.45
N LYS A 60 24.34 -12.21 -1.37
CA LYS A 60 23.26 -12.76 -0.54
C LYS A 60 22.62 -11.71 0.36
N LYS A 61 21.40 -11.98 0.81
CA LYS A 61 20.77 -11.29 1.95
C LYS A 61 20.92 -12.12 3.22
N GLY A 62 21.14 -11.50 4.37
CA GLY A 62 21.42 -12.19 5.63
C GLY A 62 21.61 -11.23 6.81
N GLY A 63 22.35 -11.66 7.82
CA GLY A 63 22.54 -10.91 9.07
C GLY A 63 21.32 -10.95 9.99
N PRO A 64 21.39 -10.25 11.15
CA PRO A 64 20.25 -10.03 12.03
C PRO A 64 19.05 -9.50 11.24
N ASP A 65 17.87 -10.07 11.48
CA ASP A 65 16.60 -9.72 10.82
C ASP A 65 16.58 -9.80 9.29
N ARG A 66 17.62 -10.39 8.66
CA ARG A 66 17.78 -10.50 7.21
C ARG A 66 17.81 -9.15 6.47
N VAL A 67 18.11 -8.06 7.18
CA VAL A 67 18.17 -6.69 6.61
C VAL A 67 19.52 -6.35 6.01
N TRP A 68 20.50 -7.26 6.04
CA TRP A 68 21.83 -7.01 5.50
C TRP A 68 22.03 -7.62 4.12
N CYS A 69 22.66 -6.87 3.24
CA CYS A 69 23.00 -7.22 1.88
C CYS A 69 24.52 -7.40 1.78
N LYS A 70 24.98 -8.61 1.45
CA LYS A 70 26.40 -8.90 1.20
C LYS A 70 26.73 -8.56 -0.25
N LEU A 71 27.65 -7.65 -0.45
CA LEU A 71 28.06 -7.12 -1.74
C LEU A 71 29.46 -7.59 -2.12
N GLN A 72 29.70 -7.77 -3.41
CA GLN A 72 31.04 -7.96 -3.97
C GLN A 72 31.64 -6.60 -4.34
N GLY A 73 32.62 -6.13 -3.56
CA GLY A 73 33.41 -4.94 -3.88
C GLY A 73 34.63 -5.26 -4.76
N PRO A 74 35.41 -4.24 -5.17
CA PRO A 74 36.57 -4.41 -6.05
C PRO A 74 37.70 -5.28 -5.48
N LYS A 75 37.85 -5.29 -4.14
CA LYS A 75 38.94 -6.01 -3.45
C LYS A 75 38.47 -6.94 -2.33
N ALA A 76 37.24 -6.79 -1.86
CA ALA A 76 36.69 -7.54 -0.73
C ALA A 76 35.17 -7.64 -0.84
N GLU A 77 34.59 -8.60 -0.12
CA GLU A 77 33.16 -8.64 0.14
C GLU A 77 32.85 -7.80 1.39
N GLY A 78 31.68 -7.17 1.42
CA GLY A 78 31.23 -6.34 2.55
C GLY A 78 29.73 -6.38 2.71
N TRP A 79 29.25 -6.04 3.90
CA TRP A 79 27.83 -6.03 4.24
C TRP A 79 27.35 -4.59 4.38
N VAL A 80 26.21 -4.29 3.77
CA VAL A 80 25.47 -3.03 3.96
C VAL A 80 24.05 -3.33 4.40
N LEU A 81 23.33 -2.34 4.90
CA LEU A 81 21.87 -2.44 5.04
C LEU A 81 21.25 -2.47 3.63
N CYS A 82 20.32 -3.40 3.41
CA CYS A 82 19.67 -3.60 2.11
C CYS A 82 18.86 -2.38 1.64
N ASP A 83 18.61 -1.44 2.54
CA ASP A 83 17.71 -0.31 2.38
C ASP A 83 18.48 0.95 1.92
N GLY A 84 19.82 0.88 1.86
CA GLY A 84 20.68 1.99 1.44
C GLY A 84 20.87 3.10 2.48
N THR A 85 20.34 2.94 3.70
CA THR A 85 20.45 3.94 4.76
C THR A 85 21.89 4.05 5.28
N PRO A 86 22.50 5.25 5.32
CA PRO A 86 23.82 5.45 5.92
C PRO A 86 23.82 5.02 7.39
N THR A 87 24.87 4.31 7.82
CA THR A 87 25.05 3.90 9.22
C THR A 87 25.20 5.07 10.19
N ASP A 88 25.60 6.24 9.68
CA ASP A 88 25.86 7.45 10.50
C ASP A 88 24.65 8.40 10.60
N ALA A 89 23.51 8.06 10.00
CA ALA A 89 22.30 8.90 9.97
C ALA A 89 21.13 8.31 10.77
N VAL A 90 21.36 7.86 12.01
CA VAL A 90 20.28 7.81 13.00
C VAL A 90 20.16 9.18 13.65
N GLN A 91 19.66 10.16 12.90
CA GLN A 91 18.97 11.28 13.56
C GLN A 91 17.67 10.71 14.15
N LYS A 92 17.51 10.88 15.46
CA LYS A 92 16.34 10.46 16.22
C LYS A 92 15.07 10.89 15.47
N ALA A 93 14.31 9.91 15.00
CA ALA A 93 13.01 10.15 14.40
C ALA A 93 12.18 11.09 15.30
N PRO A 94 11.34 11.99 14.72
CA PRO A 94 10.44 12.79 15.52
C PRO A 94 9.69 11.86 16.46
N GLY A 95 9.79 12.14 17.76
CA GLY A 95 9.15 11.30 18.77
C GLY A 95 7.66 11.17 18.48
N THR A 96 7.04 10.09 18.94
CA THR A 96 5.60 9.82 18.76
C THR A 96 4.74 11.05 19.04
N ASP A 97 5.11 11.86 20.03
CA ASP A 97 4.41 13.11 20.40
C ASP A 97 4.43 14.19 19.31
N ALA A 98 5.49 14.27 18.50
CA ALA A 98 5.60 15.23 17.39
C ALA A 98 4.73 14.81 16.20
N LEU A 99 4.65 13.50 15.94
CA LEU A 99 3.83 12.93 14.88
C LEU A 99 2.34 12.99 15.23
N VAL A 100 1.98 12.67 16.48
CA VAL A 100 0.60 12.79 17.01
C VAL A 100 0.15 14.25 16.98
N ARG A 101 1.03 15.21 17.28
CA ARG A 101 0.71 16.64 17.20
C ARG A 101 0.43 17.10 15.76
N ALA A 102 1.24 16.68 14.80
CA ALA A 102 1.03 17.02 13.39
C ALA A 102 -0.29 16.44 12.85
N ASP A 103 -0.67 15.24 13.28
CA ASP A 103 -1.92 14.60 12.89
C ASP A 103 -3.16 15.29 13.54
N HIS A 104 -3.06 15.69 14.80
CA HIS A 104 -4.08 16.52 15.46
C HIS A 104 -4.21 17.92 14.84
N GLU A 105 -3.11 18.53 14.36
CA GLU A 105 -3.14 19.80 13.62
C GLU A 105 -3.97 19.67 12.34
N ASN A 106 -3.68 18.62 11.56
CA ASN A 106 -4.37 18.33 10.30
C ASN A 106 -5.86 18.04 10.51
N THR A 107 -6.19 17.25 11.55
CA THR A 107 -7.58 16.95 11.92
C THR A 107 -8.35 18.22 12.32
N ARG A 108 -7.72 19.13 13.09
CA ARG A 108 -8.34 20.41 13.48
C ARG A 108 -8.58 21.32 12.28
N GLN A 109 -7.65 21.38 11.34
CA GLN A 109 -7.82 22.16 10.09
C GLN A 109 -8.99 21.63 9.25
N GLN A 110 -9.17 20.30 9.20
CA GLN A 110 -10.29 19.67 8.49
C GLN A 110 -11.65 19.85 9.20
N GLN A 111 -11.66 19.95 10.52
CA GLN A 111 -12.88 20.25 11.27
C GLN A 111 -13.28 21.73 11.16
N ALA A 112 -12.29 22.64 11.19
CA ALA A 112 -12.51 24.06 11.01
C ALA A 112 -13.07 24.40 9.62
N SER A 113 -12.62 23.72 8.56
CA SER A 113 -13.17 23.91 7.20
C SER A 113 -14.59 23.38 7.03
N ARG A 114 -15.05 22.46 7.91
CA ARG A 114 -16.42 21.93 7.91
C ARG A 114 -17.40 22.72 8.80
N GLY A 115 -16.91 23.54 9.73
CA GLY A 115 -17.72 24.32 10.66
C GLY A 115 -18.22 25.68 10.13
N GLY A 116 -17.79 26.12 8.94
CA GLY A 116 -18.10 27.46 8.39
C GLY A 116 -19.52 27.66 7.87
N GLY A 117 -20.44 26.72 8.08
CA GLY A 117 -21.78 26.72 7.50
C GLY A 117 -22.91 26.57 8.51
N SER A 118 -22.93 27.32 9.60
CA SER A 118 -24.16 27.51 10.40
C SER A 118 -24.10 28.78 11.25
N SER A 119 -24.49 29.91 10.68
CA SER A 119 -24.96 31.08 11.44
C SER A 119 -26.16 31.72 10.74
N LEU A 120 -27.27 30.99 10.71
CA LEU A 120 -28.60 31.56 10.49
C LEU A 120 -29.47 31.23 11.71
N ALA A 121 -29.07 31.75 12.87
CA ALA A 121 -29.88 31.71 14.09
C ALA A 121 -29.42 32.76 15.12
N GLU A 122 -29.23 34.02 14.71
CA GLU A 122 -29.10 35.13 15.68
C GLU A 122 -29.60 36.46 15.09
N ALA A 123 -30.83 36.42 14.57
CA ALA A 123 -31.59 37.62 14.21
C ALA A 123 -32.84 37.74 15.09
N ALA A 124 -32.65 37.81 16.42
CA ALA A 124 -33.73 38.14 17.35
C ALA A 124 -33.18 38.56 18.72
N LYS A 125 -32.46 39.69 18.79
CA LYS A 125 -32.33 40.55 19.99
C LYS A 125 -31.38 41.71 19.70
N SER A 126 -31.93 42.88 19.38
CA SER A 126 -31.43 44.18 19.84
C SER A 126 -32.22 45.30 19.16
N LEU A 127 -33.41 45.56 19.70
CA LEU A 127 -34.02 46.88 19.68
C LEU A 127 -33.53 47.59 20.95
N GLY A 128 -32.91 48.76 20.81
CA GLY A 128 -32.51 49.56 21.97
C GLY A 128 -31.58 50.73 21.66
N GLY A 129 -32.13 51.76 21.00
CA GLY A 129 -31.88 53.21 21.14
C GLY A 129 -30.49 53.76 21.52
N GLY A 130 -30.04 54.77 20.77
CA GLY A 130 -29.00 55.69 21.23
C GLY A 130 -28.46 56.63 20.17
N SER A 131 -29.11 57.78 20.00
CA SER A 131 -28.74 58.87 19.09
C SER A 131 -27.46 59.59 19.51
N GLY A 132 -26.64 60.03 18.54
CA GLY A 132 -25.52 60.94 18.77
C GLY A 132 -24.86 61.36 17.44
N ALA A 133 -25.03 62.62 17.06
CA ALA A 133 -24.58 63.23 15.81
C ALA A 133 -23.22 63.96 15.97
N GLY A 134 -22.48 64.10 14.86
CA GLY A 134 -21.31 64.98 14.67
C GLY A 134 -20.27 64.30 13.77
N ALA A 135 -20.26 64.46 12.44
CA ALA A 135 -19.87 65.60 11.60
C ALA A 135 -18.36 65.68 11.25
N LEU A 136 -18.11 65.49 9.94
CA LEU A 136 -17.12 66.13 9.03
C LEU A 136 -15.62 65.75 9.04
N GLY A 137 -15.10 65.61 7.80
CA GLY A 137 -13.67 65.52 7.40
C GLY A 137 -13.38 64.30 6.52
N THR A 138 -13.64 64.29 5.20
CA THR A 138 -12.74 64.72 4.08
C THR A 138 -11.32 64.17 4.17
N GLU A 139 -10.95 63.23 3.29
CA GLU A 139 -9.91 63.34 2.25
C GLU A 139 -9.48 61.96 1.73
N SER A 140 -9.28 61.93 0.41
CA SER A 140 -8.78 60.86 -0.42
C SER A 140 -7.28 60.65 -0.20
N ASP A 141 -6.79 59.41 -0.27
CA ASP A 141 -5.50 59.17 -0.95
C ASP A 141 -5.35 57.72 -1.40
N ASP A 142 -4.81 57.60 -2.61
CA ASP A 142 -4.55 56.39 -3.37
C ASP A 142 -3.25 55.71 -2.89
N GLY A 143 -3.21 54.38 -2.88
CA GLY A 143 -2.05 53.65 -2.35
C GLY A 143 -1.99 52.16 -2.73
N GLU A 144 -1.94 51.90 -4.03
CA GLU A 144 -1.23 50.83 -4.72
C GLU A 144 -0.73 49.63 -3.88
N ALA A 145 -1.49 48.53 -3.89
CA ALA A 145 -1.04 47.22 -3.41
C ALA A 145 -0.29 46.47 -4.51
N GLY A 146 1.04 46.39 -4.37
CA GLY A 146 1.91 45.59 -5.22
C GLY A 146 1.57 44.09 -5.15
N ALA A 147 1.12 43.53 -6.26
CA ALA A 147 0.94 42.10 -6.43
C ALA A 147 2.31 41.41 -6.55
N VAL A 148 2.64 40.54 -5.60
CA VAL A 148 3.78 39.63 -5.71
C VAL A 148 3.38 38.46 -6.60
N GLU A 149 3.81 38.50 -7.86
CA GLU A 149 3.68 37.41 -8.81
C GLU A 149 4.71 36.31 -8.46
N VAL A 150 4.23 35.21 -7.85
CA VAL A 150 5.05 34.02 -7.60
C VAL A 150 5.09 33.18 -8.87
N ARG A 151 6.17 33.32 -9.64
CA ARG A 151 6.52 32.43 -10.76
C ARG A 151 6.99 31.08 -10.24
N ALA A 152 6.25 30.02 -10.55
CA ALA A 152 6.71 28.64 -10.36
C ALA A 152 7.92 28.32 -11.28
N PRO A 153 8.90 27.52 -10.84
CA PRO A 153 10.06 27.17 -11.64
C PRO A 153 9.68 26.29 -12.84
N ALA A 154 10.29 26.61 -13.98
CA ALA A 154 10.04 26.00 -15.28
C ALA A 154 10.23 24.49 -15.27
N GLY A 155 9.18 23.79 -15.72
CA GLY A 155 9.18 22.36 -15.94
C GLY A 155 10.11 21.93 -17.08
N ARG A 156 10.67 20.73 -16.92
CA ARG A 156 11.40 20.00 -17.95
C ARG A 156 10.43 19.59 -19.07
N ALA A 157 10.78 19.92 -20.30
CA ALA A 157 9.93 19.77 -21.49
C ALA A 157 9.53 18.31 -21.78
N ALA A 158 8.25 18.11 -22.11
CA ALA A 158 7.73 16.91 -22.75
C ALA A 158 7.90 17.01 -24.28
N ALA A 159 8.25 15.89 -24.90
CA ALA A 159 8.28 15.71 -26.36
C ALA A 159 6.86 15.41 -26.90
N PRO A 160 6.61 15.53 -28.22
CA PRO A 160 5.34 16.00 -28.78
C PRO A 160 4.24 14.94 -28.89
N GLY A 161 3.01 15.42 -28.71
CA GLY A 161 1.77 14.68 -28.62
C GLY A 161 1.06 15.14 -27.35
N GLU A 162 0.47 16.34 -27.38
CA GLU A 162 -0.18 16.98 -26.23
C GLU A 162 -1.04 15.97 -25.47
N ALA A 163 -0.50 15.46 -24.35
CA ALA A 163 -1.30 14.73 -23.40
C ALA A 163 -2.35 15.72 -22.93
N ALA A 164 -3.60 15.51 -23.34
CA ALA A 164 -4.73 16.33 -22.93
C ALA A 164 -4.58 16.63 -21.44
N ALA A 165 -4.60 17.92 -21.08
CA ALA A 165 -4.37 18.37 -19.73
C ALA A 165 -5.20 17.51 -18.76
N CYS A 166 -4.54 16.99 -17.73
CA CYS A 166 -5.16 16.13 -16.75
C CYS A 166 -6.41 16.81 -16.17
N ALA A 167 -7.56 16.13 -16.26
CA ALA A 167 -8.81 16.70 -15.78
C ALA A 167 -8.70 17.03 -14.28
N SER A 168 -9.20 18.19 -13.89
CA SER A 168 -9.30 18.63 -12.50
C SER A 168 -10.72 18.58 -11.96
N THR A 169 -11.71 18.26 -12.80
CA THR A 169 -13.13 18.21 -12.45
C THR A 169 -13.82 16.97 -13.05
N CYS A 170 -14.94 16.56 -12.44
CA CYS A 170 -15.78 15.50 -12.96
C CYS A 170 -16.77 16.03 -14.01
N GLU A 171 -16.88 15.33 -15.13
CA GLU A 171 -17.88 15.61 -16.17
C GLU A 171 -19.21 14.87 -15.91
N GLN A 172 -19.16 13.80 -15.14
CA GLN A 172 -20.31 12.96 -14.80
C GLN A 172 -20.74 13.22 -13.36
N ALA A 173 -22.03 12.99 -13.09
CA ALA A 173 -22.53 12.92 -11.72
C ALA A 173 -21.74 11.88 -10.91
N PRO A 174 -21.52 12.11 -9.60
CA PRO A 174 -20.85 11.14 -8.75
C PRO A 174 -21.65 9.82 -8.72
N LEU A 175 -20.97 8.71 -8.47
CA LEU A 175 -21.64 7.43 -8.26
C LEU A 175 -22.63 7.53 -7.09
N PHE A 176 -22.26 8.27 -6.05
CA PHE A 176 -23.10 8.49 -4.87
C PHE A 176 -23.61 9.93 -4.80
N ALA A 177 -24.93 10.11 -4.89
CA ALA A 177 -25.56 11.40 -4.59
C ALA A 177 -25.31 11.82 -3.13
N LYS A 178 -25.22 10.83 -2.23
CA LYS A 178 -24.79 10.99 -0.83
C LYS A 178 -23.83 9.87 -0.50
N ALA A 179 -22.68 10.20 0.08
CA ALA A 179 -21.68 9.23 0.49
C ALA A 179 -22.31 8.12 1.37
N PRO A 180 -21.94 6.85 1.18
CA PRO A 180 -22.41 5.75 2.03
C PRO A 180 -22.09 5.99 3.50
N ALA A 181 -22.97 5.53 4.39
CA ALA A 181 -22.73 5.62 5.83
C ALA A 181 -21.54 4.72 6.20
N LEU A 182 -20.58 5.29 6.92
CA LEU A 182 -19.38 4.58 7.37
C LEU A 182 -19.63 3.91 8.73
N SER A 183 -19.37 2.61 8.81
CA SER A 183 -19.27 1.88 10.07
C SER A 183 -18.02 2.29 10.86
N ALA A 184 -17.90 1.81 12.10
CA ALA A 184 -16.68 2.01 12.89
C ALA A 184 -15.46 1.34 12.25
N LEU A 185 -15.65 0.16 11.65
CA LEU A 185 -14.59 -0.58 10.97
C LEU A 185 -14.16 0.11 9.68
N ASP A 186 -15.09 0.72 8.94
CA ASP A 186 -14.75 1.49 7.74
C ASP A 186 -13.84 2.66 8.10
N ARG A 187 -14.21 3.43 9.13
CA ARG A 187 -13.38 4.55 9.60
C ARG A 187 -12.00 4.09 10.03
N GLU A 188 -11.92 2.99 10.79
CA GLU A 188 -10.63 2.41 11.19
C GLU A 188 -9.72 2.17 9.99
N VAL A 189 -10.22 1.56 8.91
CA VAL A 189 -9.39 1.31 7.72
C VAL A 189 -9.10 2.59 6.93
N LEU A 190 -10.04 3.52 6.83
CA LEU A 190 -9.80 4.80 6.18
C LEU A 190 -8.73 5.62 6.92
N ASP A 191 -8.68 5.55 8.25
CA ASP A 191 -7.67 6.20 9.09
C ASP A 191 -6.27 5.59 8.89
N LEU A 192 -6.18 4.32 8.50
CA LEU A 192 -4.91 3.70 8.11
C LEU A 192 -4.44 4.16 6.73
N CYS A 193 -5.36 4.57 5.85
CA CYS A 193 -5.03 4.87 4.47
C CYS A 193 -4.30 6.21 4.32
N PRO A 194 -3.12 6.24 3.70
CA PRO A 194 -2.35 7.46 3.57
C PRO A 194 -3.10 8.51 2.73
N ALA A 195 -2.92 9.78 3.10
CA ALA A 195 -3.43 10.91 2.32
C ALA A 195 -2.62 11.18 1.04
N ARG A 196 -1.35 10.72 1.02
CA ARG A 196 -0.40 10.94 -0.08
C ARG A 196 -0.27 9.70 -0.98
N PRO A 197 -0.11 9.88 -2.31
CA PRO A 197 -0.16 8.81 -3.30
C PRO A 197 1.07 7.87 -3.31
N ASP A 198 2.14 8.25 -2.63
CA ASP A 198 3.43 7.57 -2.61
C ASP A 198 3.75 6.92 -1.25
N ALA A 199 2.82 7.00 -0.29
CA ALA A 199 2.93 6.27 0.98
C ALA A 199 2.11 4.97 0.95
N SER A 200 2.48 4.06 1.84
CA SER A 200 1.79 2.80 2.09
C SER A 200 1.48 2.65 3.57
N VAL A 201 0.42 1.90 3.87
CA VAL A 201 0.11 1.45 5.24
C VAL A 201 1.29 0.64 5.77
N SER A 202 1.75 0.95 6.98
CA SER A 202 2.93 0.30 7.56
C SER A 202 2.65 -1.14 7.99
N ALA A 203 3.70 -1.96 8.10
CA ALA A 203 3.58 -3.30 8.66
C ALA A 203 3.03 -3.29 10.10
N GLY A 204 3.45 -2.30 10.91
CA GLY A 204 2.98 -2.15 12.29
C GLY A 204 1.50 -1.80 12.38
N ASP A 205 0.98 -0.98 11.45
CA ASP A 205 -0.45 -0.67 11.37
C ASP A 205 -1.28 -1.91 11.01
N VAL A 206 -0.85 -2.65 9.99
CA VAL A 206 -1.56 -3.87 9.58
C VAL A 206 -1.46 -4.96 10.66
N GLN A 207 -0.33 -5.05 11.37
CA GLN A 207 -0.18 -5.94 12.52
C GLN A 207 -1.16 -5.58 13.64
N ARG A 208 -1.32 -4.28 13.96
CA ARG A 208 -2.31 -3.81 14.95
C ARG A 208 -3.73 -4.12 14.51
N PHE A 209 -4.06 -3.92 13.24
CA PHE A 209 -5.35 -4.28 12.67
C PHE A 209 -5.64 -5.77 12.88
N PHE A 210 -4.75 -6.67 12.47
CA PHE A 210 -4.93 -8.11 12.68
C PHE A 210 -4.90 -8.52 14.15
N ALA A 211 -4.12 -7.85 15.00
CA ALA A 211 -4.11 -8.10 16.42
C ALA A 211 -5.44 -7.70 17.09
N LYS A 212 -6.08 -6.62 16.64
CA LYS A 212 -7.36 -6.16 17.16
C LYS A 212 -8.51 -7.07 16.73
N HIS A 213 -8.51 -7.50 15.47
CA HIS A 213 -9.57 -8.32 14.87
C HIS A 213 -9.25 -9.83 14.88
N TYR A 214 -8.24 -10.26 15.64
CA TYR A 214 -7.78 -11.65 15.65
C TYR A 214 -8.92 -12.62 15.98
N ASP A 215 -9.70 -12.30 17.01
CA ASP A 215 -10.77 -13.18 17.52
C ASP A 215 -12.06 -13.12 16.68
N ASP A 216 -12.09 -12.35 15.59
CA ASP A 216 -13.20 -12.37 14.63
C ASP A 216 -13.31 -13.76 14.00
N ALA A 217 -14.52 -14.33 14.01
CA ALA A 217 -14.77 -15.68 13.53
C ALA A 217 -14.35 -15.88 12.05
N ARG A 218 -14.39 -14.84 11.22
CA ARG A 218 -13.97 -14.87 9.81
C ARG A 218 -12.45 -15.00 9.71
N VAL A 219 -11.71 -14.28 10.56
CA VAL A 219 -10.25 -14.37 10.64
C VAL A 219 -9.83 -15.75 11.15
N GLN A 220 -10.48 -16.25 12.21
CA GLN A 220 -10.22 -17.59 12.74
C GLN A 220 -10.50 -18.69 11.69
N ARG A 221 -11.59 -18.56 10.94
CA ARG A 221 -11.89 -19.46 9.82
C ARG A 221 -10.82 -19.41 8.73
N ALA A 222 -10.35 -18.22 8.37
CA ALA A 222 -9.29 -18.05 7.38
C ALA A 222 -7.97 -18.70 7.82
N LEU A 223 -7.60 -18.57 9.10
CA LEU A 223 -6.44 -19.24 9.69
C LEU A 223 -6.60 -20.77 9.68
N SER A 224 -7.78 -21.27 10.02
CA SER A 224 -8.09 -22.70 9.96
C SER A 224 -8.01 -23.24 8.54
N ALA A 225 -8.58 -22.54 7.55
CA ALA A 225 -8.51 -22.90 6.14
C ALA A 225 -7.06 -22.91 5.60
N ALA A 226 -6.19 -22.06 6.15
CA ALA A 226 -4.77 -22.04 5.87
C ALA A 226 -3.96 -23.12 6.61
N GLY A 227 -4.59 -23.93 7.47
CA GLY A 227 -3.94 -24.97 8.27
C GLY A 227 -3.06 -24.40 9.38
N ARG A 228 -3.47 -23.29 10.00
CA ARG A 228 -2.67 -22.56 11.00
C ARG A 228 -3.27 -22.56 12.41
N PRO A 229 -3.24 -23.68 13.15
CA PRO A 229 -3.66 -23.75 14.55
C PRO A 229 -2.60 -23.19 15.53
N GLY A 230 -1.60 -22.45 15.03
CA GLY A 230 -0.45 -21.98 15.81
C GLY A 230 -0.78 -20.91 16.84
N SER A 231 0.26 -20.38 17.49
CA SER A 231 0.09 -19.31 18.48
C SER A 231 -0.49 -18.04 17.84
N ARG A 232 -1.27 -17.29 18.64
CA ARG A 232 -1.86 -16.01 18.24
C ARG A 232 -0.84 -15.07 17.59
N GLN A 233 0.33 -14.92 18.22
CA GLN A 233 1.38 -14.04 17.72
C GLN A 233 1.91 -14.49 16.35
N ALA A 234 2.23 -15.78 16.19
CA ALA A 234 2.72 -16.31 14.92
C ALA A 234 1.68 -16.23 13.79
N ASN A 235 0.39 -16.29 14.13
CA ASN A 235 -0.69 -16.12 13.17
C ASN A 235 -0.87 -14.66 12.77
N ILE A 236 -0.77 -13.71 13.71
CA ILE A 236 -0.79 -12.28 13.42
C ILE A 236 0.38 -11.88 12.53
N GLU A 237 1.59 -12.34 12.84
CA GLU A 237 2.79 -12.10 12.02
C GLU A 237 2.62 -12.65 10.60
N TRP A 238 2.09 -13.88 10.50
CA TRP A 238 1.83 -14.47 9.19
C TRP A 238 0.77 -13.69 8.40
N LEU A 239 -0.36 -13.35 9.00
CA LEU A 239 -1.40 -12.52 8.35
C LEU A 239 -0.79 -11.18 7.87
N THR A 240 -0.03 -10.53 8.74
CA THR A 240 0.67 -9.29 8.41
C THR A 240 1.60 -9.48 7.20
N SER A 241 2.37 -10.56 7.14
CA SER A 241 3.28 -10.86 6.01
C SER A 241 2.57 -11.15 4.68
N LEU A 242 1.31 -11.60 4.72
CA LEU A 242 0.52 -11.80 3.49
C LEU A 242 0.07 -10.47 2.88
N TRP A 243 -0.28 -9.52 3.76
CA TRP A 243 -0.89 -8.25 3.39
C TRP A 243 0.13 -7.12 3.25
N VAL A 244 1.27 -7.23 3.93
CA VAL A 244 2.36 -6.27 3.89
C VAL A 244 3.63 -6.88 3.32
N SER A 245 4.14 -6.29 2.24
CA SER A 245 5.47 -6.56 1.73
C SER A 245 6.45 -5.47 2.18
N THR A 246 7.74 -5.76 2.15
CA THR A 246 8.86 -4.90 2.58
C THR A 246 9.14 -3.70 1.65
N GLY A 247 8.18 -3.27 0.82
CA GLY A 247 8.37 -2.08 -0.01
C GLY A 247 7.08 -1.28 -0.15
N PRO A 248 7.14 -0.14 -0.86
CA PRO A 248 6.12 0.91 -0.84
C PRO A 248 4.79 0.53 -1.52
N ARG A 249 4.64 -0.75 -1.90
CA ARG A 249 3.45 -1.30 -2.54
C ARG A 249 3.09 -2.61 -1.86
N ASN A 250 2.20 -2.54 -0.90
CA ASN A 250 1.68 -3.73 -0.23
C ASN A 250 0.20 -3.99 -0.56
N ALA A 251 -0.24 -5.24 -0.40
CA ALA A 251 -1.59 -5.65 -0.73
C ALA A 251 -2.64 -4.90 0.09
N PHE A 252 -2.37 -4.59 1.36
CA PHE A 252 -3.31 -3.84 2.18
C PHE A 252 -3.59 -2.46 1.57
N THR A 253 -2.53 -1.71 1.28
CA THR A 253 -2.63 -0.39 0.62
C THR A 253 -3.29 -0.51 -0.74
N HIS A 254 -2.87 -1.48 -1.55
CA HIS A 254 -3.42 -1.69 -2.88
C HIS A 254 -4.93 -1.97 -2.82
N VAL A 255 -5.37 -2.96 -2.06
CA VAL A 255 -6.77 -3.39 -2.00
C VAL A 255 -7.65 -2.35 -1.30
N PHE A 256 -7.24 -1.82 -0.15
CA PHE A 256 -8.08 -0.94 0.66
C PHE A 256 -7.94 0.55 0.33
N CYS A 257 -6.71 1.03 0.08
CA CYS A 257 -6.43 2.47 -0.01
C CYS A 257 -6.33 2.99 -1.45
N GLY A 258 -5.94 2.12 -2.37
CA GLY A 258 -5.49 2.46 -3.72
C GLY A 258 -4.04 2.95 -3.72
N ASP A 259 -3.23 2.49 -4.67
CA ASP A 259 -1.81 2.84 -4.82
C ASP A 259 -1.48 3.37 -6.23
N ASP A 260 -0.24 3.79 -6.47
CA ASP A 260 0.29 4.17 -7.79
C ASP A 260 -0.39 5.33 -8.53
N TRP A 261 -0.95 6.28 -7.79
CA TRP A 261 -1.81 7.32 -8.37
C TRP A 261 -1.09 8.20 -9.41
N GLN A 262 0.21 8.45 -9.20
CA GLN A 262 1.03 9.29 -10.08
C GLN A 262 1.54 8.58 -11.34
N ARG A 263 1.48 7.24 -11.39
CA ARG A 263 2.04 6.45 -12.50
C ARG A 263 1.01 6.05 -13.55
N GLY A 264 -0.24 6.47 -13.38
CA GLY A 264 -1.34 6.12 -14.27
C GLY A 264 -2.65 5.96 -13.50
N PRO A 265 -3.49 4.97 -13.86
CA PRO A 265 -4.71 4.69 -13.12
C PRO A 265 -4.39 4.26 -11.69
N ILE A 266 -5.20 4.69 -10.72
CA ILE A 266 -5.08 4.25 -9.34
C ILE A 266 -5.16 2.72 -9.30
N GLY A 267 -4.08 2.10 -8.80
CA GLY A 267 -3.98 0.66 -8.60
C GLY A 267 -4.90 0.21 -7.48
N GLY A 268 -5.45 -0.99 -7.60
CA GLY A 268 -6.30 -1.56 -6.56
C GLY A 268 -7.57 -0.75 -6.28
N LEU A 269 -7.74 -0.21 -5.08
CA LEU A 269 -8.94 0.52 -4.66
C LEU A 269 -10.19 -0.34 -4.88
N HIS A 270 -10.29 -1.42 -4.09
CA HIS A 270 -11.37 -2.41 -4.13
C HIS A 270 -12.26 -2.36 -2.88
N PHE A 271 -12.06 -1.34 -2.04
CA PHE A 271 -12.83 -1.08 -0.83
C PHE A 271 -13.76 0.11 -1.05
N LEU A 272 -15.07 -0.16 -1.04
CA LEU A 272 -16.10 0.82 -1.40
C LEU A 272 -16.02 2.12 -0.57
N PRO A 273 -15.87 2.06 0.77
CA PRO A 273 -15.73 3.26 1.58
C PRO A 273 -14.59 4.18 1.14
N ARG A 274 -13.46 3.61 0.73
CA ARG A 274 -12.33 4.42 0.25
C ARG A 274 -12.63 5.05 -1.09
N TYR A 275 -13.24 4.33 -2.03
CA TYR A 275 -13.67 4.94 -3.29
C TYR A 275 -14.63 6.11 -3.04
N ALA A 276 -15.65 5.92 -2.21
CA ALA A 276 -16.63 6.95 -1.91
C ALA A 276 -15.98 8.18 -1.23
N GLN A 277 -15.01 7.97 -0.34
CA GLN A 277 -14.21 9.05 0.24
C GLN A 277 -13.48 9.85 -0.85
N LEU A 278 -12.76 9.15 -1.74
CA LEU A 278 -11.97 9.80 -2.79
C LEU A 278 -12.84 10.55 -3.81
N GLU A 279 -14.02 10.03 -4.11
CA GLU A 279 -14.99 10.69 -4.99
C GLU A 279 -15.53 11.96 -4.32
N ALA A 280 -15.92 11.88 -3.03
CA ALA A 280 -16.39 13.03 -2.27
C ALA A 280 -15.32 14.12 -2.08
N GLU A 281 -14.05 13.73 -2.05
CA GLU A 281 -12.90 14.64 -1.99
C GLU A 281 -12.50 15.22 -3.37
N GLY A 282 -13.19 14.85 -4.45
CA GLY A 282 -12.87 15.31 -5.81
C GLY A 282 -11.56 14.75 -6.36
N LYS A 283 -11.09 13.61 -5.85
CA LYS A 283 -9.82 12.98 -6.27
C LYS A 283 -10.03 11.94 -7.38
N VAL A 284 -11.23 11.38 -7.46
CA VAL A 284 -11.66 10.47 -8.53
C VAL A 284 -13.04 10.86 -9.04
N CYS A 285 -13.33 10.50 -10.28
CA CYS A 285 -14.64 10.68 -10.90
C CYS A 285 -15.16 9.36 -11.43
N TYR A 286 -16.41 9.04 -11.10
CA TYR A 286 -17.18 8.03 -11.81
C TYR A 286 -17.21 8.28 -13.33
N GLN A 287 -17.15 7.21 -14.11
CA GLN A 287 -17.14 7.22 -15.58
C GLN A 287 -18.17 6.25 -16.18
N GLY A 288 -19.22 5.93 -15.41
CA GLY A 288 -20.24 4.98 -15.83
C GLY A 288 -19.92 3.53 -15.47
N PRO A 289 -20.87 2.61 -15.69
CA PRO A 289 -20.67 1.18 -15.48
C PRO A 289 -19.65 0.60 -16.47
N VAL A 290 -19.05 -0.53 -16.12
CA VAL A 290 -18.13 -1.26 -17.03
C VAL A 290 -18.89 -1.90 -18.19
N LYS A 291 -20.10 -2.40 -17.95
CA LYS A 291 -20.98 -3.05 -18.93
C LYS A 291 -22.44 -2.69 -18.62
N GLY A 292 -23.25 -2.47 -19.66
CA GLY A 292 -24.66 -2.14 -19.50
C GLY A 292 -24.89 -0.74 -18.95
N GLU A 293 -26.04 -0.51 -18.31
CA GLU A 293 -26.44 0.79 -17.76
C GLU A 293 -26.35 0.86 -16.23
N GLU A 294 -26.18 -0.28 -15.55
CA GLU A 294 -26.19 -0.36 -14.09
C GLU A 294 -24.78 -0.43 -13.50
N ALA A 295 -24.49 0.43 -12.52
CA ALA A 295 -23.23 0.43 -11.79
C ALA A 295 -23.06 -0.78 -10.87
N VAL A 296 -24.18 -1.34 -10.39
CA VAL A 296 -24.25 -2.50 -9.51
C VAL A 296 -24.64 -3.71 -10.34
N ARG A 297 -23.93 -4.83 -10.15
CA ARG A 297 -24.28 -6.11 -10.75
C ARG A 297 -24.20 -7.20 -9.70
N GLY A 298 -25.35 -7.75 -9.32
CA GLY A 298 -25.45 -8.62 -8.15
C GLY A 298 -25.05 -7.85 -6.89
N GLU A 299 -24.02 -8.32 -6.22
CA GLU A 299 -23.53 -7.81 -4.93
C GLU A 299 -22.19 -7.05 -5.05
N GLN A 300 -21.93 -6.49 -6.22
CA GLN A 300 -20.73 -5.70 -6.46
C GLN A 300 -20.99 -4.53 -7.40
N TYR A 301 -20.29 -3.43 -7.15
CA TYR A 301 -20.12 -2.36 -8.12
C TYR A 301 -19.09 -2.78 -9.16
N LEU A 302 -19.42 -2.60 -10.44
CA LEU A 302 -18.50 -2.75 -11.56
C LEU A 302 -18.50 -1.48 -12.40
N ILE A 303 -17.55 -0.59 -12.10
CA ILE A 303 -17.54 0.77 -12.63
C ILE A 303 -16.23 1.14 -13.31
N ARG A 304 -16.28 2.16 -14.15
CA ARG A 304 -15.09 2.89 -14.61
C ARG A 304 -14.94 4.13 -13.74
N PHE A 305 -13.70 4.52 -13.47
CA PHE A 305 -13.44 5.81 -12.85
C PHE A 305 -12.10 6.38 -13.31
N LYS A 306 -11.94 7.69 -13.14
CA LYS A 306 -10.75 8.43 -13.55
C LYS A 306 -10.19 9.18 -12.34
N GLY A 307 -8.87 9.17 -12.19
CA GLY A 307 -8.18 10.04 -11.24
C GLY A 307 -8.12 11.49 -11.73
N LEU A 308 -8.17 12.44 -10.81
CA LEU A 308 -8.07 13.88 -11.11
C LEU A 308 -6.72 14.49 -10.71
N SER A 309 -6.35 15.56 -11.39
CA SER A 309 -5.19 16.39 -11.07
C SER A 309 -5.39 17.09 -9.72
N PRO A 310 -4.35 17.22 -8.86
CA PRO A 310 -2.95 16.82 -9.07
C PRO A 310 -2.63 15.38 -8.66
N TRP A 311 -3.62 14.58 -8.27
CA TRP A 311 -3.40 13.29 -7.62
C TRP A 311 -3.13 12.14 -8.60
N SER A 312 -3.91 12.06 -9.68
CA SER A 312 -3.80 11.04 -10.73
C SER A 312 -4.39 11.55 -12.03
N CYS A 313 -3.97 10.99 -13.16
CA CYS A 313 -4.52 11.32 -14.49
C CYS A 313 -5.03 10.10 -15.24
N GLY A 314 -4.98 8.93 -14.60
CA GLY A 314 -5.29 7.67 -15.25
C GLY A 314 -6.77 7.31 -15.19
N VAL A 315 -7.22 6.62 -16.22
CA VAL A 315 -8.56 6.02 -16.28
C VAL A 315 -8.46 4.56 -15.87
N LYS A 316 -9.15 4.19 -14.80
CA LYS A 316 -9.37 2.80 -14.43
C LYS A 316 -10.56 2.26 -15.21
N ARG A 317 -10.26 1.38 -16.18
CA ARG A 317 -11.25 0.78 -17.08
C ARG A 317 -12.18 -0.23 -16.38
N MET A 318 -11.80 -0.70 -15.20
CA MET A 318 -12.58 -1.62 -14.40
C MET A 318 -12.18 -1.48 -12.93
N GLY A 319 -13.10 -1.00 -12.11
CA GLY A 319 -13.07 -1.02 -10.66
C GLY A 319 -14.20 -1.89 -10.14
N GLY A 320 -13.86 -2.74 -9.17
CA GLY A 320 -14.79 -3.69 -8.55
C GLY A 320 -14.83 -3.48 -7.04
N PHE A 321 -16.03 -3.36 -6.47
CA PHE A 321 -16.23 -3.17 -5.03
C PHE A 321 -17.37 -4.05 -4.52
N PRO A 322 -17.22 -4.81 -3.43
CA PRO A 322 -18.32 -5.54 -2.83
C PRO A 322 -19.32 -4.57 -2.18
N THR A 323 -20.62 -4.91 -2.18
CA THR A 323 -21.67 -4.15 -1.46
C THR A 323 -21.84 -4.63 -0.02
N SER A 324 -21.53 -5.89 0.26
CA SER A 324 -21.82 -6.56 1.54
C SER A 324 -20.59 -6.87 2.40
N GLN A 325 -19.38 -6.77 1.84
CA GLN A 325 -18.16 -7.17 2.55
C GLN A 325 -17.48 -5.99 3.24
N ASP A 326 -17.36 -6.07 4.56
CA ASP A 326 -16.52 -5.16 5.34
C ASP A 326 -15.02 -5.50 5.21
N ALA A 327 -14.16 -4.66 5.79
CA ALA A 327 -12.71 -4.82 5.64
C ALA A 327 -12.14 -6.10 6.27
N VAL A 328 -12.69 -6.57 7.39
CA VAL A 328 -12.26 -7.83 8.03
C VAL A 328 -12.67 -9.01 7.17
N SER A 329 -13.86 -8.96 6.57
CA SER A 329 -14.32 -9.98 5.63
C SER A 329 -13.45 -10.04 4.38
N ILE A 330 -13.14 -8.89 3.76
CA ILE A 330 -12.23 -8.82 2.60
C ILE A 330 -10.86 -9.39 2.97
N ALA A 331 -10.33 -9.03 4.15
CA ALA A 331 -9.05 -9.54 4.63
C ALA A 331 -9.08 -11.07 4.82
N ALA A 332 -10.14 -11.60 5.43
CA ALA A 332 -10.33 -13.03 5.63
C ALA A 332 -10.48 -13.79 4.30
N ILE A 333 -11.26 -13.25 3.35
CA ILE A 333 -11.43 -13.80 1.99
C ILE A 333 -10.07 -13.85 1.30
N GLY A 334 -9.28 -12.77 1.34
CA GLY A 334 -7.94 -12.73 0.74
C GLY A 334 -7.00 -13.78 1.32
N THR A 335 -7.03 -13.98 2.63
CA THR A 335 -6.24 -15.03 3.29
C THR A 335 -6.67 -16.44 2.86
N ARG A 336 -7.97 -16.71 2.76
CA ARG A 336 -8.49 -18.00 2.28
C ARG A 336 -8.15 -18.24 0.81
N ALA A 337 -8.37 -17.24 -0.03
CA ALA A 337 -8.02 -17.26 -1.44
C ALA A 337 -6.52 -17.48 -1.64
N PHE A 338 -5.66 -16.85 -0.83
CA PHE A 338 -4.22 -17.09 -0.84
C PHE A 338 -3.89 -18.55 -0.55
N ALA A 339 -4.50 -19.13 0.49
CA ALA A 339 -4.27 -20.52 0.88
C ALA A 339 -4.73 -21.54 -0.19
N ARG A 340 -5.76 -21.22 -0.97
CA ARG A 340 -6.38 -22.13 -1.95
C ARG A 340 -5.91 -21.95 -3.38
N CYS A 341 -5.65 -20.72 -3.79
CA CYS A 341 -5.44 -20.37 -5.20
C CYS A 341 -3.98 -20.07 -5.52
N CYS A 342 -3.14 -19.86 -4.52
CA CYS A 342 -1.75 -19.47 -4.73
C CYS A 342 -0.81 -20.65 -4.48
N ALA A 343 0.03 -20.93 -5.47
CA ALA A 343 0.94 -22.06 -5.44
C ALA A 343 1.99 -21.85 -4.33
N ARG A 344 2.20 -22.88 -3.49
CA ARG A 344 3.24 -22.86 -2.46
C ARG A 344 4.69 -22.89 -3.01
N GLY A 345 4.88 -22.84 -4.34
CA GLY A 345 6.13 -23.24 -5.00
C GLY A 345 6.58 -22.44 -6.23
N GLY A 346 6.03 -21.26 -6.55
CA GLY A 346 6.68 -20.35 -7.51
C GLY A 346 6.42 -20.59 -9.01
N ALA A 347 5.43 -21.40 -9.41
CA ALA A 347 5.21 -21.72 -10.83
C ALA A 347 4.20 -20.78 -11.54
N LYS A 348 4.40 -20.59 -12.85
CA LYS A 348 3.99 -19.51 -13.77
C LYS A 348 2.51 -19.03 -13.83
N LYS A 349 1.61 -19.45 -12.95
CA LYS A 349 0.29 -18.83 -12.74
C LYS A 349 -0.01 -18.78 -11.25
N GLU A 350 0.30 -17.67 -10.60
CA GLU A 350 0.10 -17.53 -9.14
C GLU A 350 -1.09 -16.62 -8.85
N GLY A 351 -2.24 -17.26 -8.71
CA GLY A 351 -3.52 -16.59 -8.56
C GLY A 351 -4.65 -17.42 -9.16
N GLY A 352 -5.87 -16.99 -8.90
CA GLY A 352 -7.07 -17.69 -9.35
C GLY A 352 -8.32 -16.88 -9.07
N VAL A 353 -9.46 -17.51 -9.33
CA VAL A 353 -10.77 -17.02 -8.91
C VAL A 353 -11.24 -17.91 -7.79
N TYR A 354 -11.26 -17.35 -6.60
CA TYR A 354 -11.67 -18.00 -5.38
C TYR A 354 -13.19 -17.88 -5.20
N SER A 355 -13.80 -18.96 -4.72
CA SER A 355 -15.17 -18.94 -4.21
C SER A 355 -15.28 -19.79 -2.95
N ALA A 356 -16.25 -19.48 -2.10
CA ALA A 356 -16.66 -20.37 -1.02
C ALA A 356 -18.15 -20.19 -0.71
N PRO A 357 -18.83 -21.22 -0.18
CA PRO A 357 -20.28 -21.16 0.04
C PRO A 357 -20.73 -20.08 1.02
N ASP A 358 -19.87 -19.71 1.97
CA ASP A 358 -20.10 -18.69 3.00
C ASP A 358 -19.60 -17.30 2.59
N VAL A 359 -18.98 -17.17 1.41
CA VAL A 359 -18.56 -15.87 0.87
C VAL A 359 -19.70 -15.30 0.06
N GLU A 360 -20.48 -14.46 0.73
CA GLU A 360 -21.47 -13.64 0.05
C GLU A 360 -20.78 -12.67 -0.93
N GLY A 361 -21.49 -12.31 -1.99
CA GLY A 361 -20.97 -11.33 -2.94
C GLY A 361 -20.21 -11.89 -4.14
N GLY A 362 -20.10 -13.21 -4.25
CA GLY A 362 -19.63 -13.90 -5.45
C GLY A 362 -18.15 -14.24 -5.42
N ASN A 363 -17.56 -14.29 -6.61
CA ASN A 363 -16.21 -14.80 -6.82
C ASN A 363 -15.16 -13.71 -6.63
N TRP A 364 -13.97 -14.11 -6.21
CA TRP A 364 -12.86 -13.20 -5.88
C TRP A 364 -11.62 -13.54 -6.66
N ARG A 365 -11.14 -12.63 -7.49
CA ARG A 365 -9.84 -12.79 -8.13
C ARG A 365 -8.74 -12.43 -7.15
N ILE A 366 -7.81 -13.35 -7.00
CA ILE A 366 -6.55 -13.14 -6.28
C ILE A 366 -5.38 -13.28 -7.23
N TRP A 367 -4.38 -12.42 -7.04
CA TRP A 367 -3.04 -12.61 -7.58
C TRP A 367 -2.05 -12.65 -6.44
N CYS A 368 -1.11 -13.57 -6.53
CA CYS A 368 -0.06 -13.75 -5.55
C CYS A 368 1.31 -13.57 -6.21
N GLY A 369 2.29 -13.21 -5.41
CA GLY A 369 3.63 -13.04 -5.93
C GLY A 369 4.60 -12.61 -4.85
N THR A 370 5.88 -12.67 -5.21
CA THR A 370 6.93 -12.11 -4.37
C THR A 370 7.00 -10.61 -4.64
N ARG A 371 6.63 -9.81 -3.64
CA ARG A 371 6.91 -8.37 -3.64
C ARG A 371 7.97 -8.10 -2.57
N ASN A 372 9.07 -7.48 -2.98
CA ASN A 372 10.17 -7.07 -2.08
C ASN A 372 10.80 -8.23 -1.26
N GLY A 373 10.64 -9.48 -1.70
CA GLY A 373 11.23 -10.66 -1.06
C GLY A 373 10.29 -11.41 -0.10
N THR A 374 9.07 -10.92 0.10
CA THR A 374 8.02 -11.65 0.82
C THR A 374 6.96 -12.14 -0.17
N TYR A 375 6.69 -13.43 -0.15
CA TYR A 375 5.61 -14.02 -0.94
C TYR A 375 4.28 -13.80 -0.23
N GLY A 376 3.33 -13.16 -0.92
CA GLY A 376 2.05 -12.77 -0.33
C GLY A 376 1.01 -12.42 -1.37
N ILE A 377 -0.03 -11.73 -0.92
CA ILE A 377 -1.08 -11.20 -1.78
C ILE A 377 -0.49 -10.03 -2.58
N ALA A 378 -0.79 -10.00 -3.87
CA ALA A 378 -0.44 -8.88 -4.74
C ALA A 378 -1.64 -7.96 -4.99
N THR A 379 -2.81 -8.57 -5.22
CA THR A 379 -4.11 -7.89 -5.30
C THR A 379 -5.25 -8.90 -5.05
N LEU A 380 -6.40 -8.36 -4.65
CA LEU A 380 -7.64 -9.09 -4.41
C LEU A 380 -8.80 -8.20 -4.81
N HIS A 381 -9.75 -8.71 -5.60
CA HIS A 381 -10.94 -7.98 -6.00
C HIS A 381 -12.10 -8.91 -6.36
N PRO A 382 -13.36 -8.47 -6.21
CA PRO A 382 -14.50 -9.26 -6.64
C PRO A 382 -14.56 -9.32 -8.18
N THR A 383 -15.12 -10.40 -8.73
CA THR A 383 -15.18 -10.68 -10.17
C THR A 383 -16.42 -11.49 -10.54
N ASP A 384 -16.87 -11.38 -11.78
CA ASP A 384 -17.94 -12.23 -12.37
C ASP A 384 -17.39 -13.48 -13.07
N GLU A 385 -16.07 -13.67 -13.07
CA GLU A 385 -15.43 -14.83 -13.66
C GLU A 385 -15.73 -16.12 -12.89
N ALA A 386 -15.72 -17.26 -13.59
CA ALA A 386 -15.92 -18.56 -12.97
C ALA A 386 -14.76 -18.91 -12.01
N ALA A 387 -15.11 -19.55 -10.89
CA ALA A 387 -14.14 -20.00 -9.90
C ALA A 387 -13.15 -21.01 -10.49
N THR A 388 -11.88 -20.87 -10.14
CA THR A 388 -10.80 -21.79 -10.49
C THR A 388 -10.24 -22.53 -9.27
N CYS A 389 -10.64 -22.10 -8.07
CA CYS A 389 -10.28 -22.65 -6.77
C CYS A 389 -11.44 -22.36 -5.81
N SER A 390 -11.71 -23.27 -4.89
CA SER A 390 -12.76 -23.12 -3.90
C SER A 390 -12.44 -23.86 -2.60
N GLU A 391 -13.30 -23.69 -1.59
CA GLU A 391 -13.34 -24.56 -0.41
C GLU A 391 -14.29 -25.74 -0.56
#